data_AF-A0A6I9XYV3-F1
#
_entry.id   AF-A0A6I9XYV3-F1
#
_cell.length_a   1.000
_cell.length_b   1.000
_cell.length_c   1.000
_cell.angle_alpha   90.00
_cell.angle_beta   90.00
_cell.angle_gamma   90.00
#
_symmetry.space_group_name_H-M   'P 1'
#
loop_
_entity.id
_entity.type
_entity.pdbx_description
1 polymer ?
#
loop_
_entity_poly.entity_id
_entity_poly.type
_entity_poly.pdbx_seq_one_letter_code
_entity_poly.pdbx_strand_id
1 'polypeptide(L)'
;MEILSKGKIIKYGTQDKIQGLSYQALTLHITKEMVPSARLLVYYIVTGESTAELVADSVWLNVQQKCGNNLEVRILKNGRVYQPGEKVSLSMTSEFDSLVALSAMDKAIYGVTGSKQKSMEKE
;
A
#
# COMPACT_ATOMS: atom_id res chain seq x y z
N MET A 1 -6.70 20.00 -7.32
CA MET A 1 -6.03 18.68 -7.33
C MET A 1 -6.69 17.78 -6.30
N GLU A 2 -6.88 16.52 -6.63
CA GLU A 2 -7.42 15.50 -5.75
C GLU A 2 -6.58 14.24 -5.83
N ILE A 3 -6.35 13.60 -4.69
CA ILE A 3 -5.66 12.31 -4.58
C ILE A 3 -6.67 11.30 -4.07
N LEU A 4 -6.87 10.24 -4.87
CA LEU A 4 -7.76 9.14 -4.55
C LEU A 4 -6.94 7.89 -4.24
N SER A 5 -7.28 7.15 -3.20
CA SER A 5 -6.74 5.81 -2.94
C SER A 5 -7.82 4.93 -2.33
N LYS A 6 -7.83 3.63 -2.69
CA LYS A 6 -8.82 2.65 -2.21
C LYS A 6 -10.28 3.12 -2.40
N GLY A 7 -10.54 3.85 -3.49
CA GLY A 7 -11.87 4.39 -3.81
C GLY A 7 -12.32 5.60 -2.97
N LYS A 8 -11.43 6.24 -2.21
CA LYS A 8 -11.74 7.42 -1.38
C LYS A 8 -10.80 8.57 -1.69
N ILE A 9 -11.28 9.80 -1.53
CA ILE A 9 -10.44 11.01 -1.59
C ILE A 9 -9.66 11.09 -0.27
N ILE A 10 -8.33 11.03 -0.35
CA ILE A 10 -7.43 11.10 0.82
C ILE A 10 -6.79 12.47 0.99
N LYS A 11 -6.72 13.27 -0.09
CA LYS A 11 -6.21 14.65 -0.05
C LYS A 11 -6.79 15.45 -1.21
N TYR A 12 -7.06 16.73 -0.98
CA TYR A 12 -7.45 17.69 -2.01
C TYR A 12 -6.81 19.05 -1.73
N GLY A 13 -6.72 19.89 -2.75
CA GLY A 13 -6.17 21.24 -2.62
C GLY A 13 -6.06 21.96 -3.95
N THR A 14 -5.78 23.27 -3.90
CA THR A 14 -5.60 24.13 -5.07
C THR A 14 -4.16 24.63 -5.10
N GLN A 15 -3.58 24.67 -6.29
CA GLN A 15 -2.26 25.24 -6.53
C GLN A 15 -2.43 26.46 -7.43
N ASP A 16 -1.94 27.61 -6.98
CA ASP A 16 -1.98 28.82 -7.78
C ASP A 16 -1.05 28.70 -8.98
N LYS A 17 -1.59 29.02 -10.15
CA LYS A 17 -0.84 29.05 -11.40
C LYS A 17 0.08 30.28 -11.40
N ILE A 18 1.37 30.03 -11.58
CA ILE A 18 2.34 31.12 -11.80
C ILE A 18 2.13 31.69 -13.20
N GLN A 19 1.83 32.99 -13.29
CA GLN A 19 1.64 33.67 -14.56
C GLN A 19 2.93 33.66 -15.41
N GLY A 20 2.78 33.48 -16.72
CA GLY A 20 3.90 33.45 -17.66
C GLY A 20 4.57 32.09 -17.84
N LEU A 21 4.25 31.08 -17.00
CA LEU A 21 4.74 29.72 -17.18
C LEU A 21 3.71 28.83 -17.89
N SER A 22 4.19 28.03 -18.85
CA SER A 22 3.40 27.00 -19.54
C SER A 22 3.23 25.73 -18.70
N TYR A 23 4.16 25.46 -17.78
CA TYR A 23 4.12 24.34 -16.86
C TYR A 23 4.58 24.75 -15.45
N GLN A 24 4.07 24.04 -14.44
CA GLN A 24 4.45 24.23 -13.05
C GLN A 24 4.60 22.85 -12.39
N ALA A 25 5.69 22.66 -11.65
CA ALA A 25 5.91 21.43 -10.90
C ALA A 25 5.00 21.39 -9.66
N LEU A 26 4.30 20.27 -9.46
CA LEU A 26 3.51 20.00 -8.28
C LEU A 26 4.25 19.01 -7.38
N THR A 27 4.57 19.43 -6.15
CA THR A 27 5.24 18.57 -5.18
C THR A 27 4.22 17.79 -4.36
N LEU A 28 4.33 16.47 -4.39
CA LEU A 28 3.45 15.56 -3.68
C LEU A 28 4.25 14.72 -2.68
N HIS A 29 3.86 14.77 -1.40
CA HIS A 29 4.43 13.89 -0.38
C HIS A 29 3.68 12.56 -0.38
N ILE A 30 4.40 11.47 -0.64
CA ILE A 30 3.84 10.12 -0.62
C ILE A 30 3.60 9.67 0.81
N THR A 31 2.36 9.27 1.13
CA THR A 31 1.96 8.80 2.47
C THR A 31 1.57 7.31 2.45
N LYS A 32 1.52 6.67 3.62
CA LYS A 32 1.07 5.27 3.77
C LYS A 32 -0.36 5.04 3.28
N GLU A 33 -1.20 6.08 3.27
CA GLU A 33 -2.59 5.99 2.81
C GLU A 33 -2.71 5.79 1.29
N MET A 34 -1.65 6.12 0.54
CA MET A 34 -1.60 5.97 -0.92
C MET A 34 -1.29 4.55 -1.39
N VAL A 35 -0.95 3.64 -0.47
CA VAL A 35 -0.58 2.24 -0.75
C VAL A 35 -1.82 1.38 -1.04
N PRO A 36 -1.82 0.48 -2.05
CA PRO A 36 -0.77 0.21 -3.05
C PRO A 36 -0.75 1.17 -4.23
N SER A 37 -1.83 1.91 -4.44
CA SER A 37 -1.98 2.76 -5.60
C SER A 37 -2.79 3.99 -5.23
N ALA A 38 -2.42 5.11 -5.83
CA ALA A 38 -3.18 6.34 -5.77
C ALA A 38 -3.44 6.89 -7.17
N ARG A 39 -4.55 7.61 -7.34
CA ARG A 39 -4.88 8.34 -8.56
C ARG A 39 -4.81 9.83 -8.25
N LEU A 40 -3.99 10.55 -9.00
CA LEU A 40 -3.94 12.00 -8.96
C LEU A 40 -4.86 12.53 -10.06
N LEU A 41 -5.84 13.36 -9.69
CA LEU A 41 -6.71 14.10 -10.59
C LEU A 41 -6.37 15.59 -10.48
N VAL A 42 -6.08 16.22 -11.61
CA VAL A 42 -5.84 17.66 -11.69
C VAL A 42 -6.81 18.24 -12.70
N TYR A 43 -7.37 19.40 -12.36
CA TYR A 43 -8.26 20.13 -13.25
C TYR A 43 -8.04 21.63 -13.07
N TYR A 44 -8.37 22.39 -14.11
CA TYR A 44 -8.47 23.85 -14.07
C TYR A 44 -9.73 24.29 -14.79
N ILE A 45 -10.23 25.47 -14.44
CA ILE A 45 -11.46 26.03 -14.98
C ILE A 45 -11.08 27.21 -15.87
N VAL A 46 -11.54 27.20 -17.11
CA VAL A 46 -11.45 28.32 -18.04
C VAL A 46 -12.79 29.04 -18.04
N THR A 47 -12.81 30.25 -17.50
CA THR A 47 -14.00 31.12 -17.53
C THR A 47 -13.91 32.08 -18.71
N GLY A 48 -14.66 31.80 -19.78
CA GLY A 48 -14.88 32.70 -20.91
C GLY A 48 -16.18 33.52 -20.79
N GLU A 49 -16.59 34.19 -21.87
CA GLU A 49 -17.77 35.08 -21.88
C GLU A 49 -19.13 34.36 -21.77
N SER A 50 -19.22 33.07 -22.09
CA SER A 50 -20.51 32.36 -22.19
C SER A 50 -20.68 31.22 -21.18
N THR A 51 -19.71 30.32 -21.03
CA THR A 51 -19.80 29.17 -20.11
C THR A 51 -18.43 28.80 -19.53
N ALA A 52 -18.39 28.41 -18.26
CA ALA A 52 -17.19 27.86 -17.65
C ALA A 52 -16.88 26.46 -18.22
N GLU A 53 -15.65 26.27 -18.69
CA GLU A 53 -15.15 24.98 -19.19
C GLU A 53 -14.20 24.37 -18.15
N LEU A 54 -14.30 23.05 -17.92
CA LEU A 54 -13.43 22.31 -17.02
C LEU A 54 -12.54 21.37 -17.82
N VAL A 55 -11.23 21.58 -17.73
CA VAL A 55 -10.23 20.72 -18.35
C VAL A 55 -9.56 19.90 -17.25
N ALA A 56 -9.62 18.57 -17.36
CA ALA A 56 -9.12 17.66 -16.34
C ALA A 56 -8.26 16.55 -16.96
N ASP A 57 -7.25 16.10 -16.20
CA ASP A 57 -6.45 14.93 -16.51
C ASP A 57 -6.11 14.16 -15.23
N SER A 58 -5.80 12.87 -15.37
CA SER A 58 -5.50 12.01 -14.23
C SER A 58 -4.42 10.99 -14.52
N VAL A 59 -3.58 10.73 -13.53
CA VAL A 59 -2.50 9.74 -13.60
C VAL A 59 -2.58 8.74 -12.45
N TRP A 60 -2.18 7.50 -12.72
CA TRP A 60 -2.05 6.44 -11.72
C TRP A 60 -0.64 6.40 -11.15
N LEU A 61 -0.55 6.34 -9.83
CA LEU A 61 0.69 6.22 -9.08
C LEU A 61 0.73 4.82 -8.47
N ASN A 62 1.68 3.99 -8.91
CA ASN A 62 1.97 2.73 -8.25
C ASN A 62 2.87 3.01 -7.04
N VAL A 63 2.38 2.73 -5.84
CA VAL A 63 3.04 3.04 -4.57
C VAL A 63 3.43 1.74 -3.89
N GLN A 64 4.73 1.54 -3.69
CA GLN A 64 5.25 0.32 -3.10
C GLN A 64 4.54 -0.01 -1.78
N GLN A 65 3.99 -1.23 -1.70
CA GLN A 65 3.47 -1.79 -0.45
C GLN A 65 4.62 -2.05 0.52
N LYS A 66 4.87 -1.09 1.42
CA LYS A 66 5.54 -1.38 2.68
C LYS A 66 4.46 -1.51 3.75
N CYS A 67 4.21 -2.73 4.20
CA CYS A 67 3.28 -2.95 5.31
C CYS A 67 3.74 -2.15 6.52
N GLY A 68 2.81 -1.41 7.12
CA GLY A 68 3.09 -0.56 8.27
C GLY A 68 3.40 -1.35 9.54
N ASN A 69 3.08 -2.64 9.56
CA ASN A 69 3.29 -3.54 10.70
C ASN A 69 4.34 -4.56 10.31
N ASN A 70 5.57 -4.36 10.77
CA ASN A 70 6.66 -5.28 10.54
C ASN A 70 6.50 -6.47 11.51
N LEU A 71 5.87 -7.56 11.07
CA LEU A 71 5.80 -8.81 11.83
C LEU A 71 6.94 -9.72 11.40
N GLU A 72 7.81 -10.04 12.34
CA GLU A 72 8.89 -11.00 12.13
C GLU A 72 8.73 -12.18 13.09
N VAL A 73 8.78 -13.41 12.56
CA VAL A 73 8.71 -14.64 13.35
C VAL A 73 9.96 -15.47 13.07
N ARG A 74 10.68 -15.85 14.12
CA ARG A 74 11.91 -16.64 14.05
C ARG A 74 11.87 -17.80 15.03
N ILE A 75 12.47 -18.92 14.67
CA ILE A 75 12.74 -20.01 15.63
C ILE A 75 14.12 -19.74 16.24
N LEU A 76 14.20 -19.67 17.58
CA LEU A 76 15.42 -19.24 18.28
C LEU A 76 16.57 -20.25 18.17
N LYS A 77 16.26 -21.54 18.08
CA LYS A 77 17.25 -22.58 17.77
C LYS A 77 17.18 -22.85 16.28
N ASN A 78 18.28 -22.69 15.56
CA ASN A 78 18.30 -22.89 14.12
C ASN A 78 18.69 -24.35 13.78
N GLY A 79 17.90 -25.31 14.30
CA GLY A 79 18.01 -26.70 13.90
C GLY A 79 17.39 -26.88 12.51
N ARG A 80 18.13 -27.45 11.55
CA ARG A 80 17.57 -27.75 10.22
C ARG A 80 16.49 -28.84 10.28
N VAL A 81 16.51 -29.67 11.33
CA VAL A 81 15.60 -30.78 11.59
C VAL A 81 15.32 -30.85 13.09
N TYR A 82 14.07 -31.10 13.47
CA TYR A 82 13.64 -31.29 14.86
C TYR A 82 13.10 -32.71 15.03
N GLN A 83 13.22 -33.26 16.24
CA GLN A 83 12.63 -34.55 16.57
C GLN A 83 11.12 -34.41 16.88
N PRO A 84 10.31 -35.46 16.64
CA PRO A 84 8.92 -35.48 17.07
C PRO A 84 8.79 -35.21 18.58
N GLY A 85 7.95 -34.24 18.95
CA GLY A 85 7.75 -33.83 20.35
C GLY A 85 8.83 -32.91 20.92
N GLU A 86 9.84 -32.53 20.13
CA GLU A 86 10.86 -31.57 20.56
C GLU A 86 10.25 -30.18 20.82
N LYS A 87 10.62 -29.57 21.95
CA LYS A 87 10.16 -28.22 22.31
C LYS A 87 10.96 -27.18 21.54
N VAL A 88 10.27 -26.33 20.80
CA VAL A 88 10.84 -25.19 20.06
C VAL A 88 10.42 -23.87 20.68
N SER A 89 11.31 -22.87 20.63
CA SER A 89 11.02 -21.51 21.09
C SER A 89 10.88 -20.57 19.89
N LEU A 90 9.74 -19.90 19.81
CA LEU A 90 9.45 -18.88 18.80
C LEU A 90 9.74 -17.49 19.36
N SER A 91 10.47 -16.68 18.59
CA SER A 91 10.64 -15.25 18.82
C SER A 91 9.81 -14.48 17.82
N MET A 92 9.11 -13.47 18.30
CA MET A 92 8.21 -12.65 17.49
C MET A 92 8.46 -11.18 17.79
N THR A 93 8.58 -10.41 16.71
CA THR A 93 8.68 -8.95 16.77
C THR A 93 7.50 -8.37 16.01
N SER A 94 6.76 -7.45 16.63
CA SER A 94 5.67 -6.71 15.99
C SER A 94 5.67 -5.26 16.48
N GLU A 95 4.88 -4.41 15.83
CA GLU A 95 4.56 -3.08 16.34
C GLU A 95 3.81 -3.19 17.69
N PHE A 96 3.92 -2.14 18.51
CA PHE A 96 3.24 -2.05 19.81
C PHE A 96 1.71 -2.19 19.62
N ASP A 97 1.06 -2.90 20.54
CA ASP A 97 -0.40 -3.14 20.55
C ASP A 97 -0.95 -3.88 19.30
N SER A 98 -0.12 -4.69 18.63
CA SER A 98 -0.55 -5.53 17.51
C SER A 98 -1.20 -6.84 17.97
N LEU A 99 -2.31 -7.21 17.34
CA LEU A 99 -2.88 -8.57 17.47
C LEU A 99 -2.22 -9.51 16.47
N VAL A 100 -1.69 -10.64 16.94
CA VAL A 100 -1.01 -11.64 16.09
C VAL A 100 -1.72 -12.99 16.20
N ALA A 101 -2.05 -13.57 15.05
CA ALA A 101 -2.58 -14.92 14.92
C ALA A 101 -1.50 -15.86 14.34
N LEU A 102 -1.27 -16.99 14.99
CA LEU A 102 -0.33 -18.02 14.56
C LEU A 102 -1.06 -19.27 14.07
N SER A 103 -0.53 -19.89 13.02
CA SER A 103 -0.99 -21.18 12.50
C SER A 103 0.21 -22.01 12.07
N ALA A 104 0.15 -23.32 12.30
CA ALA A 104 1.13 -24.30 11.83
C ALA A 104 0.43 -25.30 10.92
N MET A 105 1.02 -25.59 9.75
CA MET A 105 0.45 -26.49 8.74
C MET A 105 1.54 -27.39 8.17
N ASP A 106 1.17 -28.62 7.82
CA ASP A 106 2.06 -29.51 7.09
C ASP A 106 2.26 -28.99 5.65
N LYS A 107 3.52 -28.96 5.20
CA LYS A 107 3.88 -28.50 3.86
C LYS A 107 3.22 -29.34 2.76
N ALA A 108 2.99 -30.63 2.98
CA ALA A 108 2.39 -31.53 2.00
C ALA A 108 0.95 -31.11 1.60
N ILE A 109 0.23 -30.43 2.51
CA ILE A 109 -1.14 -29.96 2.26
C ILE A 109 -1.18 -29.01 1.06
N TYR A 110 -0.18 -28.14 0.89
CA TYR A 110 -0.11 -27.22 -0.25
C TYR A 110 -0.09 -27.92 -1.61
N GLY A 111 0.42 -29.16 -1.68
CA GLY A 111 0.44 -29.96 -2.90
C GLY A 111 -0.91 -30.61 -3.23
N VAL A 112 -1.76 -30.82 -2.23
CA VAL A 112 -3.04 -31.55 -2.37
C VAL A 112 -4.22 -30.59 -2.57
N THR A 113 -4.28 -29.49 -1.83
CA THR A 113 -5.47 -28.64 -1.80
C THR A 113 -5.50 -27.55 -2.86
N GLY A 114 -4.46 -27.39 -3.69
CA GLY A 114 -4.36 -26.29 -4.67
C GLY A 114 -4.46 -24.89 -4.05
N SER A 115 -4.49 -24.80 -2.72
CA SER A 115 -4.63 -23.56 -1.98
C SER A 115 -3.30 -22.83 -2.02
N LYS A 116 -3.25 -21.74 -2.79
CA LYS A 116 -2.08 -20.87 -2.84
C LYS A 116 -1.75 -20.37 -1.44
N GLN A 117 -0.46 -20.35 -1.09
CA GLN A 117 0.04 -19.64 0.08
C GLN A 117 -0.52 -18.21 0.04
N LYS A 118 -1.21 -17.77 1.11
CA LYS A 118 -1.68 -16.38 1.22
C LYS A 118 -0.46 -15.49 1.38
N SER A 119 0.13 -15.08 0.27
CA SER A 119 1.11 -14.00 0.22
C SER A 119 0.40 -12.69 0.53
N MET A 120 1.13 -11.75 1.13
CA MET A 120 0.64 -10.40 1.39
C MET A 120 0.38 -9.64 0.08
N GLU A 121 1.09 -10.01 -0.99
CA GLU A 121 0.76 -9.66 -2.37
C GLU A 121 -0.06 -10.78 -2.99
N LYS A 122 -1.33 -10.49 -3.27
CA LYS A 122 -2.14 -11.32 -4.14
C LYS A 122 -2.16 -10.63 -5.50
N GLU A 123 -1.39 -11.14 -6.46
CA GLU A 123 -1.54 -10.82 -7.88
C GLU A 123 -2.97 -11.12 -8.37
#